data_AF-A0A8J5SC88-F1
#
_entry.id   AF-A0A8J5SC88-F1
#
_cell.length_a   1.000
_cell.length_b   1.000
_cell.length_c   1.000
_cell.angle_alpha   90.00
_cell.angle_beta   90.00
_cell.angle_gamma   90.00
#
_symmetry.space_group_name_H-M   'P 1'
#
loop_
_entity.id
_entity.type
_entity.pdbx_description
1 polymer ?
#
loop_
_entity_poly.entity_id
_entity_poly.type
_entity_poly.pdbx_seq_one_letter_code
_entity_poly.pdbx_strand_id
1 'polypeptide(L)'
;MSEKKRSAGTRKDEVVTREYTINLHKRLHGCTFKKKAPNAIKEIRKFAKKAMGTTDVRIDVKLNKAIWSSGIRSVPRRIRVRIARKRNDEEDAKEELYSLVTVAEVPAEGLKGLGTKVVEDEE
;
A
#
# COMPACT_ATOMS: atom_id res chain seq x y z
N MET A 1 24.39 26.14 1.50
CA MET A 1 24.03 24.71 1.55
C MET A 1 23.11 24.42 0.37
N SER A 2 23.67 24.09 -0.79
CA SER A 2 22.91 23.91 -2.03
C SER A 2 22.20 22.55 -2.05
N GLU A 3 20.87 22.56 -2.17
CA GLU A 3 20.04 21.37 -2.31
C GLU A 3 20.43 20.60 -3.58
N LYS A 4 21.06 19.44 -3.38
CA LYS A 4 21.47 18.55 -4.47
C LYS A 4 20.22 17.90 -5.04
N LYS A 5 19.73 18.39 -6.19
CA LYS A 5 18.67 17.72 -6.97
C LYS A 5 19.11 16.28 -7.30
N ARG A 6 18.57 15.31 -6.58
CA ARG A 6 18.84 13.88 -6.82
C ARG A 6 18.26 13.46 -8.17
N SER A 7 19.04 12.74 -8.97
CA SER A 7 18.62 12.18 -10.25
C SER A 7 17.47 11.18 -10.07
N ALA A 8 16.54 11.13 -11.03
CA ALA A 8 15.27 10.40 -10.93
C ALA A 8 15.40 8.86 -10.88
N GLY A 9 16.61 8.30 -10.94
CA GLY A 9 16.86 6.86 -11.14
C GLY A 9 17.24 6.05 -9.90
N THR A 10 17.61 6.66 -8.77
CA THR A 10 18.41 5.97 -7.73
C THR A 10 17.65 5.55 -6.46
N ARG A 11 16.32 5.67 -6.40
CA ARG A 11 15.54 5.40 -5.16
C ARG A 11 15.05 3.96 -4.99
N LYS A 12 15.74 2.96 -5.55
CA LYS A 12 15.31 1.56 -5.44
C LYS A 12 15.73 0.92 -4.11
N ASP A 13 16.91 1.28 -3.60
CA ASP A 13 17.50 0.68 -2.38
C ASP A 13 17.16 1.39 -1.07
N GLU A 14 16.51 2.55 -1.13
CA GLU A 14 16.15 3.29 0.08
C GLU A 14 14.89 2.68 0.73
N VAL A 15 14.99 2.41 2.04
CA VAL A 15 13.85 2.15 2.93
C VAL A 15 12.98 3.40 2.93
N VAL A 16 11.72 3.25 2.55
CA VAL A 16 10.81 4.38 2.37
C VAL A 16 9.40 3.96 2.77
N THR A 17 8.75 4.84 3.52
CA THR A 17 7.34 4.70 3.87
C THR A 17 6.51 5.79 3.22
N ARG A 18 5.39 5.37 2.62
CA ARG A 18 4.47 6.25 1.91
C ARG A 18 3.04 5.89 2.20
N GLU A 19 2.22 6.93 2.36
CA GLU A 19 0.79 6.80 2.43
C GLU A 19 0.14 7.08 1.08
N TYR A 20 -0.71 6.16 0.66
CA TYR A 20 -1.44 6.20 -0.58
C TYR A 20 -2.94 6.08 -0.34
N THR A 21 -3.72 6.75 -1.18
CA THR A 21 -5.16 6.51 -1.28
C THR A 21 -5.45 5.62 -2.48
N ILE A 22 -5.82 4.36 -2.26
CA ILE A 22 -6.16 3.42 -3.33
C ILE A 22 -7.64 3.56 -3.68
N ASN A 23 -7.94 3.80 -4.95
CA ASN A 23 -9.31 3.78 -5.47
C ASN A 23 -9.72 2.35 -5.85
N LEU A 24 -10.38 1.66 -4.93
CA LEU A 24 -10.88 0.29 -5.13
C LEU A 24 -12.12 0.26 -6.01
N HIS A 25 -12.93 1.33 -6.02
CA HIS A 25 -14.13 1.41 -6.84
C HIS A 25 -13.82 1.24 -8.34
N LYS A 26 -12.81 1.94 -8.85
CA LYS A 26 -12.38 1.80 -10.26
C LYS A 26 -11.72 0.44 -10.53
N ARG A 27 -10.93 -0.07 -9.60
CA ARG A 27 -10.19 -1.33 -9.76
C ARG A 27 -11.08 -2.57 -9.73
N LEU A 28 -12.19 -2.50 -9.01
CA LEU A 28 -13.15 -3.59 -8.83
C LEU A 28 -14.38 -3.43 -9.73
N HIS A 29 -14.34 -2.49 -10.69
CA HIS A 29 -15.40 -2.31 -11.65
C HIS A 29 -15.55 -3.58 -12.53
N GLY A 30 -16.78 -4.04 -12.73
CA GLY A 30 -17.05 -5.28 -13.49
C GLY A 30 -16.74 -6.59 -12.75
N CYS A 31 -16.21 -6.55 -11.52
CA CYS A 31 -15.99 -7.75 -10.73
C CYS A 31 -17.31 -8.32 -10.18
N THR A 32 -17.50 -9.64 -10.27
CA THR A 32 -18.61 -10.35 -9.63
C THR A 32 -18.61 -10.12 -8.12
N PHE A 33 -19.78 -9.93 -7.52
CA PHE A 33 -19.93 -9.63 -6.09
C PHE A 33 -19.28 -10.67 -5.17
N LYS A 34 -19.40 -11.97 -5.49
CA LYS A 34 -18.77 -13.05 -4.71
C LYS A 34 -17.24 -13.05 -4.76
N LYS A 35 -16.61 -12.25 -5.63
CA LYS A 35 -15.14 -12.18 -5.78
C LYS A 35 -14.58 -10.80 -5.43
N LYS A 36 -15.41 -9.87 -4.96
CA LYS A 36 -15.04 -8.45 -4.84
C LYS A 36 -14.00 -8.20 -3.75
N ALA A 37 -14.23 -8.66 -2.51
CA ALA A 37 -13.24 -8.54 -1.42
C ALA A 37 -11.92 -9.31 -1.70
N PRO A 38 -11.96 -10.58 -2.19
CA PRO A 38 -10.74 -11.27 -2.60
C PRO A 38 -9.95 -10.53 -3.69
N ASN A 39 -10.63 -9.98 -4.71
CA ASN A 39 -9.99 -9.21 -5.75
C ASN A 39 -9.47 -7.85 -5.26
N ALA A 40 -10.10 -7.24 -4.25
CA ALA A 40 -9.62 -6.00 -3.64
C ALA A 40 -8.22 -6.18 -3.04
N ILE A 41 -8.00 -7.29 -2.33
CA ILE A 41 -6.70 -7.62 -1.73
C ILE A 41 -5.65 -7.86 -2.82
N LYS A 42 -6.01 -8.57 -3.90
CA LYS A 42 -5.11 -8.79 -5.04
C LYS A 42 -4.72 -7.48 -5.71
N GLU A 43 -5.67 -6.57 -5.87
CA GLU A 43 -5.43 -5.24 -6.45
C GLU A 43 -4.56 -4.35 -5.55
N ILE A 44 -4.70 -4.43 -4.23
CA ILE A 44 -3.82 -3.74 -3.28
C ILE A 44 -2.41 -4.31 -3.36
N ARG A 45 -2.27 -5.64 -3.40
CA ARG A 45 -0.97 -6.31 -3.58
C ARG A 45 -0.28 -5.88 -4.88
N LYS A 46 -1.03 -5.86 -5.99
CA LYS A 46 -0.56 -5.40 -7.30
C LYS A 46 -0.15 -3.92 -7.28
N PHE A 47 -0.91 -3.08 -6.58
CA PHE A 47 -0.57 -1.67 -6.41
C PHE A 47 0.74 -1.49 -5.63
N ALA A 48 0.88 -2.18 -4.49
CA ALA A 48 2.09 -2.12 -3.67
C ALA A 48 3.33 -2.60 -4.45
N LYS A 49 3.23 -3.74 -5.14
CA LYS A 49 4.29 -4.26 -6.01
C LYS A 49 4.73 -3.23 -7.07
N LYS A 50 3.79 -2.54 -7.71
CA LYS A 50 4.11 -1.52 -8.72
C LYS A 50 4.68 -0.23 -8.11
N ALA A 51 4.16 0.20 -6.96
CA ALA A 51 4.54 1.46 -6.34
C ALA A 51 5.90 1.39 -5.64
N MET A 52 6.21 0.24 -5.02
CA MET A 52 7.45 0.02 -4.29
C MET A 52 8.51 -0.75 -5.08
N GLY A 53 8.13 -1.53 -6.10
CA GLY A 53 9.06 -2.29 -6.90
C GLY A 53 9.60 -3.57 -6.23
N THR A 54 9.03 -3.99 -5.10
CA THR A 54 9.35 -5.28 -4.45
C THR A 54 8.39 -6.36 -4.91
N THR A 55 8.83 -7.62 -5.02
CA THR A 55 7.91 -8.73 -5.33
C THR A 55 7.31 -9.33 -4.07
N ASP A 56 8.04 -9.34 -2.94
CA ASP A 56 7.47 -9.65 -1.64
C ASP A 56 6.61 -8.48 -1.12
N VAL A 57 5.34 -8.79 -0.86
CA VAL A 57 4.34 -7.85 -0.33
C VAL A 57 3.55 -8.56 0.76
N ARG A 58 3.72 -8.08 1.98
CA ARG A 58 3.07 -8.58 3.20
C ARG A 58 1.91 -7.65 3.53
N ILE A 59 0.71 -8.21 3.67
CA ILE A 59 -0.51 -7.45 3.96
C ILE A 59 -0.84 -7.67 5.42
N ASP A 60 -0.96 -6.58 6.18
CA ASP A 60 -1.29 -6.65 7.60
C ASP A 60 -2.73 -7.13 7.83
N VAL A 61 -2.93 -7.79 8.98
CA VAL A 61 -4.23 -8.36 9.36
C VAL A 61 -5.28 -7.26 9.53
N LYS A 62 -4.92 -6.06 10.03
CA LYS A 62 -5.88 -4.95 10.17
C LYS A 62 -6.39 -4.48 8.81
N LEU A 63 -5.53 -4.48 7.78
CA LEU A 63 -5.94 -4.14 6.41
C LEU A 63 -6.88 -5.19 5.82
N ASN A 64 -6.60 -6.46 6.07
CA ASN A 64 -7.52 -7.53 5.68
C ASN A 64 -8.88 -7.35 6.37
N LYS A 65 -8.91 -7.15 7.69
CA LYS A 65 -10.15 -6.90 8.44
C LYS A 65 -10.92 -5.70 7.92
N ALA A 66 -10.24 -4.59 7.60
CA ALA A 66 -10.89 -3.39 7.06
C ALA A 66 -11.59 -3.65 5.71
N ILE A 67 -10.95 -4.41 4.82
CA ILE A 67 -11.51 -4.76 3.51
C ILE A 67 -12.71 -5.70 3.64
N TRP A 68 -12.65 -6.65 4.57
CA TRP A 68 -13.69 -7.66 4.79
C TRP A 68 -14.79 -7.23 5.77
N SER A 69 -14.64 -6.07 6.43
CA SER A 69 -15.56 -5.58 7.47
C SER A 69 -17.02 -5.50 7.04
N SER A 70 -17.28 -5.15 5.78
CA SER A 70 -18.62 -5.05 5.19
C SER A 70 -19.02 -6.29 4.38
N GLY A 71 -18.28 -7.39 4.53
CA GLY A 71 -18.50 -8.67 3.85
C GLY A 71 -17.91 -8.74 2.43
N ILE A 72 -18.22 -9.84 1.73
CA ILE A 72 -17.58 -10.19 0.45
C ILE A 72 -17.96 -9.27 -0.71
N ARG A 73 -19.19 -8.73 -0.70
CA ARG A 73 -19.78 -7.92 -1.77
C ARG A 73 -19.46 -6.44 -1.61
N SER A 74 -19.42 -5.95 -0.38
CA SER A 74 -19.29 -4.52 -0.09
C SER A 74 -17.86 -4.26 0.39
N VAL A 75 -17.07 -3.63 -0.49
CA VAL A 75 -15.68 -3.24 -0.20
C VAL A 75 -15.64 -1.72 -0.12
N PRO A 76 -14.84 -1.11 0.77
CA PRO A 76 -14.64 0.33 0.80
C PRO A 76 -14.29 0.89 -0.59
N ARG A 77 -14.92 2.01 -0.99
CA ARG A 77 -14.70 2.61 -2.31
C ARG A 77 -13.26 3.09 -2.49
N ARG A 78 -12.69 3.67 -1.43
CA ARG A 78 -11.30 4.11 -1.34
C ARG A 78 -10.76 3.68 0.02
N ILE A 79 -9.48 3.36 0.07
CA ILE A 79 -8.78 3.02 1.31
C ILE A 79 -7.45 3.77 1.38
N ARG A 80 -7.14 4.34 2.54
CA ARG A 80 -5.84 4.92 2.82
C ARG A 80 -4.95 3.82 3.39
N VAL A 81 -3.82 3.59 2.74
CA VAL A 81 -2.86 2.56 3.15
C VAL A 81 -1.50 3.20 3.34
N ARG A 82 -0.78 2.74 4.37
CA ARG A 82 0.63 3.01 4.54
C ARG A 82 1.38 1.81 3.99
N ILE A 83 2.34 2.07 3.11
CA ILE A 83 3.22 1.06 2.54
C ILE A 83 4.62 1.40 3.00
N ALA A 84 5.20 0.52 3.79
CA ALA A 84 6.57 0.63 4.27
C ALA A 84 7.43 -0.40 3.52
N ARG A 85 8.48 0.05 2.85
CA ARG A 85 9.49 -0.83 2.26
C ARG A 85 10.60 -1.04 3.27
N LYS A 86 10.75 -2.24 3.81
CA LYS A 86 11.72 -2.59 4.86
C LYS A 86 12.72 -3.62 4.34
N ARG A 87 13.90 -3.67 4.98
CA ARG A 87 14.88 -4.73 4.75
C ARG A 87 14.41 -6.04 5.37
N ASN A 88 14.68 -7.13 4.67
CA ASN A 88 14.41 -8.47 5.17
C ASN A 88 15.66 -8.97 5.90
N ASP A 89 15.49 -9.38 7.15
CA ASP A 89 16.59 -9.85 8.02
C ASP A 89 16.73 -11.38 8.02
N GLU A 90 15.86 -12.09 7.29
CA GLU A 90 15.91 -13.54 7.15
C GLU A 90 17.03 -13.96 6.16
N GLU A 91 17.95 -14.81 6.61
CA GLU A 91 19.14 -15.24 5.87
C GLU A 91 18.81 -16.00 4.57
N ASP A 92 17.66 -16.70 4.52
CA ASP A 92 17.17 -17.46 3.35
C ASP A 92 16.24 -16.64 2.41
N ALA A 93 16.17 -15.31 2.60
CA ALA A 93 15.28 -14.47 1.82
C ALA A 93 15.71 -14.36 0.35
N LYS A 94 14.76 -14.61 -0.57
CA LYS A 94 15.01 -14.45 -2.02
C LYS A 94 15.19 -12.99 -2.45
N GLU A 95 14.67 -12.04 -1.68
CA GLU A 95 14.76 -10.60 -1.93
C GLU A 95 15.16 -9.87 -0.64
N GLU A 96 16.05 -8.89 -0.76
CA GLU A 96 16.54 -8.07 0.35
C GLU A 96 15.49 -7.12 0.92
N LEU A 97 14.46 -6.78 0.14
CA LEU A 97 13.45 -5.78 0.50
C LEU A 97 12.04 -6.38 0.38
N TYR A 98 11.21 -6.13 1.39
CA TYR A 98 9.78 -6.44 1.35
C TYR A 98 8.94 -5.19 1.57
N SER A 99 7.71 -5.21 1.05
CA SER A 99 6.73 -4.15 1.32
C SER A 99 5.70 -4.62 2.33
N LEU A 100 5.61 -3.95 3.49
CA LEU A 100 4.53 -4.12 4.46
C LEU A 100 3.42 -3.12 4.19
N VAL A 101 2.18 -3.61 4.04
CA VAL A 101 1.01 -2.77 3.79
C VAL A 101 0.09 -2.78 5.02
N THR A 102 -0.08 -1.62 5.64
CA THR A 102 -0.96 -1.40 6.79
C THR A 102 -2.08 -0.41 6.46
N VAL A 103 -3.14 -0.40 7.27
CA VAL A 103 -4.16 0.65 7.21
C VAL A 103 -3.56 1.93 7.78
N ALA A 104 -3.70 3.04 7.04
CA ALA A 104 -3.37 4.36 7.56
C ALA A 104 -4.61 5.02 8.13
N GLU A 105 -4.42 5.89 9.11
CA GLU A 105 -5.50 6.69 9.67
C GLU A 105 -6.04 7.65 8.61
N VAL A 106 -7.37 7.77 8.57
CA VAL A 106 -8.06 8.71 7.70
C VAL A 106 -8.35 9.96 8.55
N PRO A 107 -7.85 11.15 8.17
CA PRO A 107 -8.18 12.38 8.87
C PRO A 107 -9.70 12.62 8.89
N ALA A 108 -10.18 13.34 9.90
CA ALA A 108 -11.61 13.67 10.04
C ALA A 108 -12.18 14.42 8.82
N GLU A 109 -11.31 15.14 8.08
CA GLU A 109 -11.61 15.84 6.83
C GLU A 109 -11.92 14.92 5.64
N GLY A 110 -11.73 13.60 5.81
CA GLY A 110 -12.05 12.56 4.83
C GLY A 110 -10.89 12.23 3.90
N LEU A 111 -11.18 11.65 2.72
CA LEU A 111 -10.18 11.15 1.75
C LEU A 111 -9.98 12.07 0.53
N LYS A 112 -10.68 13.21 0.48
CA LYS A 112 -10.64 14.14 -0.64
C LYS A 112 -9.41 15.03 -0.51
N GLY A 113 -8.65 15.23 -1.58
CA GLY A 113 -7.41 16.04 -1.56
C GLY A 113 -6.17 15.35 -0.98
N LEU A 114 -6.31 14.22 -0.28
CA LEU A 114 -5.18 13.43 0.22
C LEU A 114 -4.43 12.71 -0.91
N GLY A 115 -3.35 13.35 -1.37
CA GLY A 115 -2.37 12.80 -2.29
C GLY A 115 -1.40 11.82 -1.63
N THR A 116 -0.37 11.41 -2.38
CA THR A 116 0.70 10.58 -1.83
C THR A 116 1.53 11.39 -0.84
N LYS A 117 1.69 10.90 0.39
CA LYS A 117 2.54 11.51 1.41
C LYS A 117 3.71 10.58 1.72
N VAL A 118 4.93 11.09 1.71
CA VAL A 118 6.08 10.37 2.29
C VAL A 118 5.99 10.55 3.80
N VAL A 119 6.01 9.44 4.52
CA VAL A 119 5.97 9.44 5.99
C VAL A 119 7.35 9.00 6.45
N GLU A 120 7.93 9.80 7.33
CA GLU A 120 9.09 9.38 8.11
C GLU A 120 8.54 8.45 9.19
N ASP A 121 8.93 7.18 9.15
CA ASP A 121 8.69 6.32 10.30
C ASP A 121 9.68 6.81 11.37
N GLU A 122 9.18 7.54 12.36
CA GLU A 122 9.84 7.66 13.65
C GLU A 122 9.82 6.25 14.24
N GLU A 123 10.97 5.58 14.27
CA GLU A 123 11.14 4.33 15.02
C GLU A 123 10.85 4.53 16.51
#